data_AF-A0A059X9F2-F1
#
_entry.id   AF-A0A059X9F2-F1
#
_cell.length_a   1.000
_cell.length_b   1.000
_cell.length_c   1.000
_cell.angle_alpha   90.00
_cell.angle_beta   90.00
_cell.angle_gamma   90.00
#
_symmetry.space_group_name_H-M   'P 1'
#
loop_
_entity.id
_entity.type
_entity.pdbx_description
1 polymer ?
#
loop_
_entity_poly.entity_id
_entity_poly.type
_entity_poly.pdbx_seq_one_letter_code
_entity_poly.pdbx_strand_id
1 'polypeptide(L)'
;MEIKNITSMALFAVLLTGCSRTKEYDPHSYLSDSELNDVHWKIVHYAGKSPEGIGIFDVFDKRFDDHYRQQLNENRIDKYYIDKETNIHYFLISRIAPSLTEKRVATGGKMKLNNENNLIEYEEVFRTWKMVPDTLARRAGLLFDKMVKGESLDNYHTKNSGGIDYIEFPDEVVTYDKNKRKWVITGFELKK
;
A
#
# COMPACT_ATOMS: atom_id res chain seq x y z
N MET A 1 -4.65 -65.04 -22.72
CA MET A 1 -4.01 -63.88 -23.36
C MET A 1 -4.93 -63.42 -24.46
N GLU A 2 -5.64 -62.32 -24.25
CA GLU A 2 -6.00 -61.32 -25.26
C GLU A 2 -6.83 -60.23 -24.55
N ILE A 3 -6.25 -59.03 -24.50
CA ILE A 3 -6.83 -57.82 -23.92
C ILE A 3 -7.56 -57.11 -25.05
N LYS A 4 -8.84 -56.77 -24.86
CA LYS A 4 -9.57 -55.84 -25.75
C LYS A 4 -10.01 -54.62 -24.95
N ASN A 5 -9.29 -53.53 -25.23
CA ASN A 5 -9.59 -52.16 -24.84
C ASN A 5 -10.86 -51.67 -25.54
N ILE A 6 -11.81 -51.06 -24.81
CA ILE A 6 -12.78 -50.12 -25.36
C ILE A 6 -12.95 -48.95 -24.37
N THR A 7 -12.29 -47.84 -24.74
CA THR A 7 -12.70 -46.42 -24.66
C THR A 7 -13.93 -46.10 -23.79
N SER A 8 -13.76 -45.37 -22.69
CA SER A 8 -13.68 -43.89 -22.60
C SER A 8 -15.04 -43.23 -22.47
N MET A 9 -15.32 -42.65 -21.31
CA MET A 9 -15.90 -41.30 -21.18
C MET A 9 -15.84 -40.87 -19.70
N ALA A 10 -14.64 -40.56 -19.20
CA ALA A 10 -14.50 -39.80 -17.97
C ALA A 10 -14.93 -38.36 -18.27
N LEU A 11 -16.15 -38.01 -17.86
CA LEU A 11 -16.70 -36.66 -17.97
C LEU A 11 -15.86 -35.74 -17.05
N PHE A 12 -14.84 -35.13 -17.63
CA PHE A 12 -14.02 -34.11 -17.00
C PHE A 12 -14.89 -32.85 -16.87
N ALA A 13 -15.69 -32.80 -15.80
CA ALA A 13 -16.35 -31.59 -15.35
C ALA A 13 -15.26 -30.66 -14.81
N VAL A 14 -14.59 -29.95 -15.72
CA VAL A 14 -13.83 -28.75 -15.38
C VAL A 14 -14.86 -27.78 -14.82
N LEU A 15 -14.97 -27.76 -13.51
CA LEU A 15 -15.54 -26.64 -12.79
C LEU A 15 -14.68 -25.43 -13.15
N LEU A 16 -15.11 -24.72 -14.19
CA LEU A 16 -14.72 -23.34 -14.44
C LEU A 16 -15.34 -22.51 -13.31
N THR A 17 -14.80 -22.64 -12.10
CA THR A 17 -14.83 -21.56 -11.13
C THR A 17 -13.92 -20.49 -11.70
N GLY A 18 -14.44 -19.72 -12.68
CA GLY A 18 -13.90 -18.42 -12.97
C GLY A 18 -13.95 -17.66 -11.65
N CYS A 19 -12.79 -17.51 -11.00
CA CYS A 19 -12.64 -16.62 -9.87
C CYS A 19 -13.28 -15.31 -10.26
N SER A 20 -14.36 -14.94 -9.59
CA SER A 20 -14.81 -13.56 -9.55
C SER A 20 -13.56 -12.72 -9.28
N ARG A 21 -13.30 -11.69 -10.09
CA ARG A 21 -12.24 -10.72 -9.77
C ARG A 21 -12.50 -10.29 -8.35
N THR A 22 -11.67 -10.76 -7.43
CA THR A 22 -12.04 -10.74 -6.03
C THR A 22 -12.17 -9.28 -5.62
N LYS A 23 -13.25 -8.92 -4.92
CA LYS A 23 -13.36 -7.66 -4.14
C LYS A 23 -12.34 -7.62 -2.99
N GLU A 24 -11.32 -8.44 -3.09
CA GLU A 24 -10.28 -8.64 -2.12
C GLU A 24 -9.48 -7.34 -2.06
N TYR A 25 -9.56 -6.75 -0.88
CA TYR A 25 -8.99 -5.47 -0.50
C TYR A 25 -9.70 -4.22 -1.03
N ASP A 26 -10.94 -4.33 -1.52
CA ASP A 26 -11.75 -3.13 -1.76
C ASP A 26 -12.04 -2.42 -0.41
N PRO A 27 -11.72 -1.12 -0.25
CA PRO A 27 -11.87 -0.46 1.04
C PRO A 27 -13.30 -0.44 1.59
N HIS A 28 -14.31 -0.35 0.72
CA HIS A 28 -15.71 -0.36 1.13
C HIS A 28 -16.21 -1.74 1.54
N SER A 29 -15.39 -2.79 1.37
CA SER A 29 -15.65 -4.10 1.96
C SER A 29 -15.32 -4.17 3.45
N TYR A 30 -14.59 -3.17 3.99
CA TYR A 30 -14.13 -3.14 5.38
C TYR A 30 -14.63 -1.92 6.14
N LEU A 31 -14.83 -0.79 5.47
CA LEU A 31 -15.12 0.50 6.08
C LEU A 31 -16.33 1.15 5.41
N SER A 32 -17.17 1.81 6.19
CA SER A 32 -18.13 2.80 5.70
C SER A 32 -17.41 4.04 5.16
N ASP A 33 -18.12 4.91 4.43
CA ASP A 33 -17.53 6.14 3.87
C ASP A 33 -16.95 7.06 4.98
N SER A 34 -17.63 7.13 6.13
CA SER A 34 -17.17 7.90 7.28
C SER A 34 -15.88 7.33 7.86
N GLU A 35 -15.81 6.01 8.05
CA GLU A 35 -14.62 5.33 8.57
C GLU A 35 -13.46 5.40 7.57
N LEU A 36 -13.75 5.25 6.28
CA LEU A 36 -12.76 5.37 5.21
C LEU A 36 -12.18 6.78 5.16
N ASN A 37 -13.01 7.82 5.29
CA ASN A 37 -12.55 9.20 5.34
C ASN A 37 -11.67 9.46 6.57
N ASP A 38 -12.05 8.94 7.74
CA ASP A 38 -11.28 9.06 8.97
C ASP A 38 -9.93 8.31 8.90
N VAL A 39 -9.91 7.10 8.33
CA VAL A 39 -8.68 6.35 8.04
C VAL A 39 -7.82 7.10 7.03
N HIS A 40 -8.42 7.64 5.97
CA HIS A 40 -7.70 8.40 4.96
C HIS A 40 -7.04 9.64 5.56
N TRP A 41 -7.76 10.36 6.43
CA TRP A 41 -7.22 11.47 7.21
C TRP A 41 -5.97 11.05 7.98
N LYS A 42 -6.04 9.97 8.77
CA LYS A 42 -4.88 9.46 9.52
C LYS A 42 -3.69 9.12 8.63
N ILE A 43 -3.92 8.49 7.48
CA ILE A 43 -2.85 8.06 6.57
C ILE A 43 -2.20 9.26 5.86
N VAL A 44 -2.97 10.25 5.37
CA VAL A 44 -2.40 11.39 4.62
C VAL A 44 -1.51 12.30 5.47
N HIS A 45 -1.68 12.27 6.79
CA HIS A 45 -0.81 13.00 7.71
C HIS A 45 0.65 12.53 7.65
N TYR A 46 0.86 11.26 7.27
CA TYR A 46 2.18 10.64 7.16
C TYR A 46 2.60 10.38 5.71
N ALA A 47 1.72 9.78 4.90
CA ALA A 47 2.03 9.40 3.52
C ALA A 47 1.85 10.56 2.50
N GLY A 48 1.06 11.57 2.86
CA GLY A 48 0.87 12.77 2.05
C GLY A 48 2.14 13.63 2.01
N LYS A 49 2.18 14.61 1.11
CA LYS A 49 3.25 15.62 1.17
C LYS A 49 3.11 16.37 2.49
N SER A 50 4.18 16.42 3.27
CA SER A 50 4.22 17.28 4.46
C SER A 50 4.21 18.76 4.07
N PRO A 51 3.58 19.64 4.87
CA PRO A 51 3.72 21.07 4.68
C PRO A 51 5.16 21.53 4.99
N GLU A 52 5.55 22.66 4.41
CA GLU A 52 6.86 23.25 4.67
C GLU A 52 6.99 23.69 6.13
N GLY A 53 8.16 23.46 6.73
CA GLY A 53 8.47 23.90 8.09
C GLY A 53 7.83 23.07 9.22
N ILE A 54 7.22 21.92 8.92
CA ILE A 54 6.60 21.09 9.94
C ILE A 54 7.64 20.44 10.87
N GLY A 55 7.40 20.53 12.18
CA GLY A 55 8.13 19.75 13.17
C GLY A 55 7.68 18.29 13.20
N ILE A 56 8.54 17.39 13.72
CA ILE A 56 8.22 15.96 13.79
C ILE A 56 7.00 15.63 14.65
N PHE A 57 6.56 16.54 15.52
CA PHE A 57 5.43 16.36 16.43
C PHE A 57 4.17 17.12 15.99
N ASP A 58 4.27 17.95 14.94
CA ASP A 58 3.21 18.88 14.57
C ASP A 58 2.28 18.33 13.48
N VAL A 59 2.40 17.03 13.15
CA VAL A 59 1.66 16.41 12.04
C VAL A 59 0.16 16.67 12.17
N PHE A 60 -0.44 16.54 13.36
CA PHE A 60 -1.87 16.80 13.59
C PHE A 60 -2.18 18.20 14.14
N ASP A 61 -1.27 19.16 14.01
CA ASP A 61 -1.54 20.54 14.40
C ASP A 61 -2.57 21.18 13.45
N LYS A 62 -3.64 21.72 14.03
CA LYS A 62 -4.76 22.35 13.30
C LYS A 62 -4.33 23.43 12.32
N ARG A 63 -3.18 24.08 12.54
CA ARG A 63 -2.63 25.08 11.61
C ARG A 63 -2.32 24.50 10.22
N PHE A 64 -2.18 23.18 10.11
CA PHE A 64 -1.94 22.48 8.85
C PHE A 64 -3.18 21.77 8.29
N ASP A 65 -4.35 21.89 8.92
CA ASP A 65 -5.56 21.16 8.51
C ASP A 65 -5.92 21.42 7.03
N ASP A 66 -5.83 22.66 6.57
CA ASP A 66 -6.16 23.01 5.19
C ASP A 66 -5.20 22.37 4.19
N HIS A 67 -3.91 22.27 4.55
CA HIS A 67 -2.93 21.55 3.75
C HIS A 67 -3.28 20.05 3.66
N TYR A 68 -3.64 19.43 4.79
CA TYR A 68 -3.99 18.00 4.79
C TYR A 68 -5.34 17.71 4.15
N ARG A 69 -6.29 18.65 4.17
CA ARG A 69 -7.51 18.57 3.35
C ARG A 69 -7.20 18.60 1.87
N GLN A 70 -6.23 19.39 1.43
CA GLN A 70 -5.74 19.31 0.04
C GLN A 70 -5.11 17.94 -0.24
N GLN A 71 -4.30 17.42 0.69
CA GLN A 71 -3.72 16.08 0.54
C GLN A 71 -4.78 14.98 0.43
N LEU A 72 -5.90 15.05 1.16
CA LEU A 72 -7.02 14.11 0.99
C LEU A 72 -7.53 14.05 -0.46
N ASN A 73 -7.55 15.18 -1.18
CA ASN A 73 -8.02 15.23 -2.57
C ASN A 73 -6.97 14.72 -3.57
N GLU A 74 -5.69 14.87 -3.24
CA GLU A 74 -4.57 14.43 -4.09
C GLU A 74 -4.24 12.93 -3.92
N ASN A 75 -4.63 12.37 -2.78
CA ASN A 75 -4.39 10.99 -2.40
C ASN A 75 -5.67 10.15 -2.54
N ARG A 76 -5.51 8.84 -2.67
CA ARG A 76 -6.63 7.89 -2.69
C ARG A 76 -6.18 6.57 -2.08
N ILE A 77 -6.99 6.01 -1.18
CA ILE A 77 -6.83 4.63 -0.72
C ILE A 77 -7.29 3.71 -1.85
N ASP A 78 -6.34 3.02 -2.48
CA ASP A 78 -6.59 2.08 -3.58
C ASP A 78 -6.97 0.69 -3.07
N LYS A 79 -6.42 0.28 -1.92
CA LYS A 79 -6.70 -1.03 -1.28
C LYS A 79 -6.66 -0.92 0.23
N TYR A 80 -7.44 -1.75 0.90
CA TYR A 80 -7.47 -1.82 2.35
C TYR A 80 -7.79 -3.23 2.85
N TYR A 81 -7.19 -3.64 3.96
CA TYR A 81 -7.45 -4.92 4.60
C TYR A 81 -7.32 -4.79 6.12
N ILE A 82 -8.18 -5.51 6.86
CA ILE A 82 -8.09 -5.59 8.32
C ILE A 82 -7.88 -7.06 8.69
N ASP A 83 -6.73 -7.35 9.29
CA ASP A 83 -6.51 -8.62 9.96
C ASP A 83 -7.26 -8.59 11.30
N LYS A 84 -8.32 -9.40 11.41
CA LYS A 84 -9.19 -9.45 12.59
C LYS A 84 -8.54 -10.11 13.81
N GLU A 85 -7.52 -10.93 13.61
CA GLU A 85 -6.82 -11.63 14.70
C GLU A 85 -5.81 -10.70 15.37
N THR A 86 -5.08 -9.93 14.57
CA THR A 86 -4.01 -9.05 15.06
C THR A 86 -4.42 -7.58 15.19
N ASN A 87 -5.61 -7.22 14.67
CA ASN A 87 -6.11 -5.86 14.53
C ASN A 87 -5.15 -4.94 13.74
N ILE A 88 -4.40 -5.51 12.79
CA ILE A 88 -3.54 -4.75 11.89
C ILE A 88 -4.36 -4.31 10.67
N HIS A 89 -4.31 -3.02 10.40
CA HIS A 89 -4.89 -2.40 9.22
C HIS A 89 -3.80 -2.24 8.16
N TYR A 90 -3.96 -2.87 7.01
CA TYR A 90 -3.09 -2.72 5.86
C TYR A 90 -3.74 -1.77 4.86
N PHE A 91 -2.94 -0.85 4.32
CA PHE A 91 -3.42 0.13 3.34
C PHE A 91 -2.50 0.21 2.13
N LEU A 92 -3.09 0.48 0.97
CA LEU A 92 -2.40 0.96 -0.22
C LEU A 92 -2.98 2.32 -0.57
N ILE A 93 -2.15 3.35 -0.50
CA ILE A 93 -2.53 4.73 -0.86
C ILE A 93 -1.71 5.19 -2.05
N SER A 94 -2.31 5.90 -3.00
CA SER A 94 -1.56 6.53 -4.09
C SER A 94 -1.85 7.99 -4.21
N ARG A 95 -0.90 8.74 -4.79
CA ARG A 95 -1.03 10.16 -5.09
C ARG A 95 -0.49 10.52 -6.45
N ILE A 96 -1.00 11.62 -7.01
CA ILE A 96 -0.52 12.16 -8.27
C ILE A 96 0.96 12.56 -8.15
N ALA A 97 1.76 12.15 -9.12
CA ALA A 97 3.17 12.48 -9.24
C ALA A 97 3.37 13.52 -10.37
N PRO A 98 4.27 14.50 -10.21
CA PRO A 98 4.58 15.46 -11.27
C PRO A 98 5.07 14.77 -12.56
N SER A 99 4.32 14.96 -13.65
CA SER A 99 4.62 14.40 -14.98
C SER A 99 3.76 15.05 -16.06
N LEU A 100 4.23 15.00 -17.33
CA LEU A 100 3.47 15.46 -18.50
C LEU A 100 2.22 14.60 -18.78
N THR A 101 2.22 13.36 -18.32
CA THR A 101 1.10 12.41 -18.40
C THR A 101 0.67 12.05 -16.99
N GLU A 102 -0.59 11.65 -16.78
CA GLU A 102 -1.00 11.18 -15.46
C GLU A 102 -0.12 10.02 -14.99
N LYS A 103 0.59 10.26 -13.89
CA LYS A 103 1.34 9.24 -13.17
C LYS A 103 1.07 9.38 -11.69
N ARG A 104 1.17 8.26 -10.99
CA ARG A 104 0.98 8.18 -9.55
C ARG A 104 2.12 7.38 -8.93
N VAL A 105 2.40 7.65 -7.66
CA VAL A 105 3.20 6.79 -6.78
C VAL A 105 2.26 6.16 -5.78
N ALA A 106 2.50 4.90 -5.41
CA ALA A 106 1.76 4.21 -4.37
C ALA A 106 2.67 3.92 -3.17
N THR A 107 2.10 3.97 -1.98
CA THR A 107 2.70 3.56 -0.72
C THR A 107 1.85 2.45 -0.13
N GLY A 108 2.46 1.30 0.13
CA GLY A 108 1.87 0.23 0.93
C GLY A 108 2.36 0.32 2.36
N GLY A 109 1.45 0.23 3.32
CA GLY A 109 1.79 0.31 4.73
C GLY A 109 0.81 -0.42 5.61
N LYS A 110 1.09 -0.36 6.91
CA LYS A 110 0.26 -0.94 7.96
C LYS A 110 0.19 -0.03 9.18
N MET A 111 -0.90 -0.15 9.92
CA MET A 111 -1.14 0.62 11.13
C MET A 111 -1.96 -0.17 12.13
N LYS A 112 -1.93 0.29 13.39
CA LYS A 112 -2.87 -0.16 14.43
C LYS A 112 -3.58 1.03 15.03
N LEU A 113 -4.86 0.81 15.32
CA LEU A 113 -5.72 1.74 16.01
C LEU A 113 -6.04 1.17 17.39
N ASN A 114 -6.15 2.02 18.41
CA ASN A 114 -6.65 1.61 19.72
C ASN A 114 -8.20 1.58 19.74
N ASN A 115 -8.79 1.24 20.89
CA ASN A 115 -10.24 1.15 21.05
C ASN A 115 -10.98 2.48 20.87
N GLU A 116 -10.28 3.60 20.98
CA GLU A 116 -10.80 4.96 20.75
C GLU A 116 -10.55 5.41 19.30
N ASN A 117 -10.14 4.49 18.43
CA ASN A 117 -9.80 4.75 17.03
C ASN A 117 -8.62 5.71 16.86
N ASN A 118 -7.73 5.81 17.86
CA ASN A 118 -6.49 6.60 17.79
C ASN A 118 -5.34 5.77 17.20
N LEU A 119 -4.54 6.39 16.34
CA LEU A 119 -3.40 5.77 15.69
C LEU A 119 -2.23 5.54 16.65
N ILE A 120 -1.90 4.28 16.94
CA ILE A 120 -0.84 3.91 17.89
C ILE A 120 0.43 3.36 17.21
N GLU A 121 0.29 2.67 16.08
CA GLU A 121 1.39 2.16 15.27
C GLU A 121 1.17 2.56 13.82
N TYR A 122 2.24 2.95 13.12
CA TYR A 122 2.20 3.31 11.70
C TYR A 122 3.54 2.97 11.04
N GLU A 123 3.49 2.30 9.90
CA GLU A 123 4.64 1.91 9.11
C GLU A 123 4.32 1.95 7.62
N GLU A 124 5.15 2.63 6.84
CA GLU A 124 5.19 2.43 5.39
C GLU A 124 6.19 1.32 5.08
N VAL A 125 5.73 0.29 4.37
CA VAL A 125 6.51 -0.91 4.05
C VAL A 125 7.21 -0.74 2.71
N PHE A 126 6.51 -0.16 1.74
CA PHE A 126 7.09 0.14 0.44
C PHE A 126 6.49 1.41 -0.16
N ARG A 127 7.24 2.04 -1.04
CA ARG A 127 6.80 3.06 -1.98
C ARG A 127 7.24 2.68 -3.38
N THR A 128 6.35 2.84 -4.35
CA THR A 128 6.62 2.51 -5.74
C THR A 128 7.28 3.67 -6.49
N TRP A 129 7.93 3.33 -7.60
CA TRP A 129 8.22 4.31 -8.65
C TRP A 129 6.93 4.94 -9.20
N LYS A 130 7.05 6.11 -9.83
CA LYS A 130 5.93 6.76 -10.49
C LYS A 130 5.55 6.02 -11.78
N MET A 131 4.28 5.65 -11.90
CA MET A 131 3.77 4.86 -13.03
C MET A 131 2.43 5.39 -13.52
N VAL A 132 2.08 5.06 -14.76
CA VAL A 132 0.71 5.29 -15.26
C VAL A 132 -0.29 4.43 -14.49
N PRO A 133 -1.55 4.87 -14.32
CA PRO A 133 -2.52 4.24 -13.41
C PRO A 133 -2.67 2.73 -13.57
N ASP A 134 -2.81 2.20 -14.78
CA ASP A 134 -3.01 0.76 -15.01
C ASP A 134 -1.80 -0.08 -14.60
N THR A 135 -0.59 0.41 -14.89
CA THR A 135 0.64 -0.26 -14.49
C THR A 135 0.81 -0.20 -12.98
N LEU A 136 0.51 0.96 -12.36
CA LEU A 136 0.55 1.11 -10.92
C LEU A 136 -0.43 0.15 -10.24
N ALA A 137 -1.69 0.11 -10.68
CA ALA A 137 -2.72 -0.74 -10.09
C ALA A 137 -2.32 -2.22 -10.08
N ARG A 138 -1.76 -2.72 -11.18
CA ARG A 138 -1.27 -4.11 -11.25
C ARG A 138 -0.07 -4.35 -10.34
N ARG A 139 0.95 -3.50 -10.41
CA ARG A 139 2.21 -3.71 -9.66
C ARG A 139 2.03 -3.47 -8.16
N ALA A 140 1.44 -2.34 -7.78
CA ALA A 140 1.18 -2.01 -6.38
C ALA A 140 0.16 -2.97 -5.75
N GLY A 141 -0.83 -3.44 -6.52
CA GLY A 141 -1.77 -4.47 -6.06
C GLY A 141 -1.08 -5.80 -5.74
N LEU A 142 -0.14 -6.25 -6.57
CA LEU A 142 0.69 -7.44 -6.31
C LEU A 142 1.53 -7.26 -5.03
N LEU A 143 2.19 -6.11 -4.88
CA LEU A 143 3.01 -5.83 -3.70
C LEU A 143 2.17 -5.78 -2.42
N PHE A 144 0.98 -5.19 -2.50
CA PHE A 144 0.05 -5.12 -1.38
C PHE A 144 -0.41 -6.51 -0.93
N ASP A 145 -0.81 -7.36 -1.88
CA ASP A 145 -1.21 -8.75 -1.57
C ASP A 145 -0.10 -9.53 -0.87
N LYS A 146 1.13 -9.43 -1.39
CA LYS A 146 2.32 -10.05 -0.78
C LYS A 146 2.60 -9.53 0.62
N MET A 147 2.50 -8.21 0.81
CA MET A 147 2.66 -7.56 2.11
C MET A 147 1.63 -8.05 3.13
N VAL A 148 0.36 -8.17 2.75
CA VAL A 148 -0.73 -8.69 3.60
C VAL A 148 -0.44 -10.15 3.98
N LYS A 149 0.03 -10.96 3.04
CA LYS A 149 0.37 -12.38 3.24
C LYS A 149 1.70 -12.61 3.98
N GLY A 150 2.43 -11.54 4.33
CA GLY A 150 3.75 -11.64 4.96
C GLY A 150 4.84 -12.22 4.06
N GLU A 151 4.63 -12.21 2.74
CA GLU A 151 5.63 -12.66 1.76
C GLU A 151 6.75 -11.63 1.59
N SER A 152 7.96 -12.09 1.28
CA SER A 152 9.08 -11.18 0.99
C SER A 152 8.82 -10.33 -0.26
N LEU A 153 9.16 -9.05 -0.16
CA LEU A 153 9.14 -8.09 -1.27
C LEU A 153 10.54 -7.91 -1.91
N ASP A 154 11.56 -8.64 -1.46
CA ASP A 154 12.96 -8.40 -1.84
C ASP A 154 13.18 -8.43 -3.35
N ASN A 155 12.51 -9.34 -4.06
CA ASN A 155 12.61 -9.47 -5.52
C ASN A 155 12.04 -8.27 -6.30
N TYR A 156 11.32 -7.38 -5.62
CA TYR A 156 10.69 -6.20 -6.21
C TYR A 156 11.43 -4.90 -5.86
N HIS A 157 12.45 -4.96 -5.00
CA HIS A 157 13.33 -3.82 -4.75
C HIS A 157 14.12 -3.49 -6.02
N THR A 158 14.40 -2.20 -6.23
CA THR A 158 15.06 -1.70 -7.46
C THR A 158 16.32 -2.49 -7.84
N LYS A 159 17.15 -2.89 -6.85
CA LYS A 159 18.38 -3.66 -7.09
C LYS A 159 18.15 -5.12 -7.52
N ASN A 160 16.99 -5.69 -7.24
CA ASN A 160 16.67 -7.10 -7.43
C ASN A 160 15.63 -7.35 -8.53
N SER A 161 14.95 -6.31 -9.03
CA SER A 161 13.80 -6.44 -9.93
C SER A 161 14.15 -6.61 -11.42
N GLY A 162 15.42 -6.85 -11.74
CA GLY A 162 15.88 -7.05 -13.12
C GLY A 162 15.62 -5.84 -14.04
N GLY A 163 15.67 -4.62 -13.49
CA GLY A 163 15.40 -3.39 -14.23
C GLY A 163 13.91 -3.06 -14.40
N ILE A 164 13.02 -3.76 -13.69
CA ILE A 164 11.59 -3.46 -13.70
C ILE A 164 11.24 -2.59 -12.50
N ASP A 165 10.66 -1.42 -12.76
CA ASP A 165 10.24 -0.51 -11.69
C ASP A 165 9.07 -1.10 -10.88
N TYR A 166 9.33 -1.52 -9.65
CA TYR A 166 8.30 -1.89 -8.67
C TYR A 166 8.40 -0.99 -7.44
N ILE A 167 9.42 -1.22 -6.61
CA ILE A 167 9.65 -0.50 -5.36
C ILE A 167 10.79 0.50 -5.54
N GLU A 168 10.48 1.78 -5.33
CA GLU A 168 11.45 2.88 -5.20
C GLU A 168 12.09 2.83 -3.81
N PHE A 169 11.28 2.76 -2.74
CA PHE A 169 11.76 2.67 -1.35
C PHE A 169 11.10 1.52 -0.58
N PRO A 170 11.81 0.81 0.31
CA PRO A 170 13.19 1.06 0.71
C PRO A 170 14.23 0.71 -0.37
N ASP A 171 15.42 1.31 -0.24
CA ASP A 171 16.61 0.96 -1.01
C ASP A 171 17.87 0.93 -0.10
N GLU A 172 19.06 0.97 -0.68
CA GLU A 172 20.33 0.92 0.09
C GLU A 172 20.57 2.14 0.97
N VAL A 173 19.99 3.29 0.64
CA VAL A 173 20.21 4.56 1.33
C VAL A 173 18.94 5.14 1.92
N VAL A 174 17.76 4.65 1.58
CA VAL A 174 16.46 5.10 2.08
C VAL A 174 15.78 3.98 2.84
N THR A 175 15.48 4.22 4.11
CA THR A 175 14.75 3.29 4.98
C THR A 175 13.63 4.01 5.71
N TYR A 176 12.64 3.26 6.19
CA TYR A 176 11.55 3.81 6.97
C TYR A 176 11.89 3.80 8.47
N ASP A 177 11.96 4.99 9.08
CA ASP A 177 12.15 5.16 10.52
C ASP A 177 10.80 5.10 11.22
N LYS A 178 10.48 3.98 11.88
CA LYS A 178 9.19 3.77 12.57
C LYS A 178 8.95 4.72 13.75
N ASN A 179 10.03 5.18 14.40
CA ASN A 179 9.92 6.12 15.51
C ASN A 179 9.56 7.52 15.01
N LYS A 180 10.17 7.93 13.90
CA LYS A 180 9.88 9.22 13.26
C LYS A 180 8.70 9.16 12.28
N ARG A 181 8.20 7.96 11.98
CA ARG A 181 7.13 7.67 11.01
C ARG A 181 7.38 8.31 9.65
N LYS A 182 8.62 8.19 9.13
CA LYS A 182 9.01 8.77 7.85
C LYS A 182 10.15 8.01 7.18
N TRP A 183 10.25 8.15 5.86
CA TRP A 183 11.44 7.76 5.12
C TRP A 183 12.63 8.66 5.50
N VAL A 184 13.78 8.06 5.78
CA VAL A 184 15.03 8.73 6.13
C VAL A 184 16.15 8.23 5.25
N ILE A 185 17.13 9.10 5.00
CA ILE A 185 18.36 8.72 4.31
C ILE A 185 19.37 8.21 5.35
N THR A 186 19.77 6.95 5.23
CA THR A 186 20.83 6.33 6.03
C THR A 186 22.16 7.03 5.75
N GLY A 187 22.85 7.48 6.79
CA GLY A 187 24.18 8.11 6.68
C GLY A 187 24.20 9.65 6.64
N PHE A 188 23.03 10.31 6.60
CA PHE A 188 22.93 11.75 6.83
C PHE A 188 22.49 12.03 8.27
N GLU A 189 23.41 11.87 9.22
CA GLU A 189 23.24 12.49 10.53
C GLU A 189 23.59 13.96 10.40
N LEU A 190 22.59 14.84 10.54
CA LEU A 190 22.85 16.25 10.77
C LEU A 190 23.63 16.34 12.09
N LYS A 191 24.93 16.63 12.00
CA LYS A 191 25.69 17.14 13.14
C LYS A 191 24.94 18.38 13.63
N LYS A 192 24.30 18.26 14.79
CA LYS A 192 23.78 19.41 15.53
C LYS A 192 24.94 20.25 16.03
#